data_AF-A0A4Y2SIP4-F1
#
_entry.id   AF-A0A4Y2SIP4-F1
#
_cell.length_a   1.000
_cell.length_b   1.000
_cell.length_c   1.000
_cell.angle_alpha   90.00
_cell.angle_beta   90.00
_cell.angle_gamma   90.00
#
_symmetry.space_group_name_H-M   'P 1'
#
loop_
_entity.id
_entity.type
_entity.pdbx_description
1 polymer ?
#
loop_
_entity_poly.entity_id
_entity_poly.type
_entity_poly.pdbx_seq_one_letter_code
_entity_poly.pdbx_strand_id
1 'polypeptide(L)'
;MANRKHVSTLLRNIYNLGRDVNAKFNQVWIYAGAMVIVTVPVLAWLTIVLSIDEPFCQNLLVYYGLNLIHVSEGQNCNFMRFLLIFIQFPVISMNTATAVLYVLLCCFSRNILKEYLSNGEKVSPLDCRSFKRYLIFYEQIFEVLSSLEASLSFPILLTVSNNCAFIFYCFMALDPFGKSPWPLAEHFYNFTTLTFLISLLSFLCVTLAASSVGDETKNAKQIQEKLLQRVLASTRKPDRDELMVLFVTHKRPAFTLTAWGFFTFTKGLILPAIGSISTFSLLILQIDSK
;
A
#
# COMPACT_ATOMS: atom_id res chain seq x y z
N MET A 1 12.14 -19.61 1.02
CA MET A 1 12.10 -20.10 -0.39
C MET A 1 10.69 -20.22 -0.97
N ALA A 2 9.67 -20.67 -0.22
CA ALA A 2 8.28 -20.79 -0.71
C ALA A 2 7.68 -19.45 -1.19
N ASN A 3 7.86 -18.36 -0.42
CA ASN A 3 7.31 -17.05 -0.76
C ASN A 3 7.89 -16.44 -2.06
N ARG A 4 9.17 -16.70 -2.36
CA ARG A 4 9.83 -16.16 -3.56
C ARG A 4 9.28 -16.81 -4.84
N LYS A 5 9.03 -18.12 -4.80
CA LYS A 5 8.35 -18.84 -5.90
C LYS A 5 6.93 -18.32 -6.08
N HIS A 6 6.20 -18.10 -4.98
CA HIS A 6 4.82 -17.62 -5.05
C HIS A 6 4.71 -16.23 -5.70
N VAL A 7 5.59 -15.29 -5.30
CA VAL A 7 5.65 -13.94 -5.89
C VAL A 7 6.08 -13.99 -7.36
N SER A 8 7.05 -14.85 -7.74
CA SER A 8 7.44 -14.98 -9.14
C SER A 8 6.32 -15.54 -10.03
N THR A 9 5.55 -16.51 -9.50
CA THR A 9 4.40 -17.08 -10.20
C THR A 9 3.29 -16.04 -10.33
N LEU A 10 3.04 -15.25 -9.27
CA LEU A 10 2.09 -14.13 -9.31
C LEU A 10 2.45 -13.14 -10.42
N LEU A 11 3.70 -12.67 -10.46
CA LEU A 11 4.18 -11.73 -11.48
C LEU A 11 4.05 -12.28 -12.90
N ARG A 12 4.33 -13.58 -13.09
CA ARG A 12 4.18 -14.24 -14.39
C ARG A 12 2.71 -14.33 -14.81
N ASN A 13 1.82 -14.70 -13.89
CA ASN A 13 0.39 -14.79 -14.16
C ASN A 13 -0.20 -13.42 -14.51
N ILE A 14 0.17 -12.40 -13.74
CA ILE A 14 -0.14 -10.99 -13.97
C ILE A 14 0.32 -10.56 -15.38
N TYR A 15 1.58 -10.83 -15.74
CA TYR A 15 2.13 -10.47 -17.05
C TYR A 15 1.39 -11.16 -18.21
N ASN A 16 1.14 -12.47 -18.09
CA ASN A 16 0.41 -13.23 -19.09
C ASN A 16 -1.01 -12.67 -19.28
N LEU A 17 -1.70 -12.38 -18.18
CA LEU A 17 -3.05 -11.83 -18.20
C LEU A 17 -3.07 -10.45 -18.87
N GLY A 18 -2.10 -9.57 -18.54
CA GLY A 18 -1.99 -8.26 -19.18
C GLY A 18 -1.71 -8.34 -20.68
N ARG A 19 -0.90 -9.32 -21.12
CA ARG A 19 -0.66 -9.57 -22.55
C ARG A 19 -1.94 -9.98 -23.27
N ASP A 20 -2.75 -10.83 -22.65
CA ASP A 20 -3.98 -11.36 -23.26
C ASP A 20 -5.07 -10.29 -23.42
N VAL A 21 -5.10 -9.26 -22.57
CA VAL A 21 -6.00 -8.09 -22.73
C VAL A 21 -5.34 -6.90 -23.45
N ASN A 22 -4.10 -7.04 -23.93
CA ASN A 22 -3.31 -5.93 -24.48
C ASN A 22 -3.21 -4.72 -23.52
N ALA A 23 -3.26 -4.98 -22.22
CA ALA A 23 -3.15 -3.96 -21.19
C ALA A 23 -1.71 -3.42 -21.20
N LYS A 24 -1.53 -2.18 -21.67
CA LYS A 24 -0.20 -1.55 -21.75
C LYS A 24 0.34 -1.31 -20.35
N PHE A 25 1.42 -2.01 -20.01
CA PHE A 25 2.21 -1.65 -18.85
C PHE A 25 3.07 -0.44 -19.19
N ASN A 26 2.77 0.70 -18.58
CA ASN A 26 3.52 1.91 -18.83
C ASN A 26 4.87 1.81 -18.09
N GLN A 27 5.93 1.55 -18.85
CA GLN A 27 7.31 1.40 -18.36
C GLN A 27 7.76 2.58 -17.49
N VAL A 28 7.22 3.78 -17.72
CA VAL A 28 7.50 4.98 -16.92
C VAL A 28 7.18 4.76 -15.44
N TRP A 29 6.14 3.99 -15.11
CA TRP A 29 5.79 3.70 -13.71
C TRP A 29 6.80 2.79 -13.03
N ILE A 30 7.42 1.87 -13.78
CA ILE A 30 8.49 1.00 -13.25
C ILE A 30 9.71 1.85 -12.94
N TYR A 31 10.13 2.70 -13.89
CA TYR A 31 11.27 3.58 -13.70
C TYR A 31 11.04 4.58 -12.56
N ALA A 32 9.85 5.19 -12.51
CA ALA A 32 9.48 6.07 -11.40
C ALA A 32 9.48 5.32 -10.06
N GLY A 33 8.91 4.12 -10.00
CA GLY A 33 8.94 3.27 -8.81
C GLY A 33 10.36 2.91 -8.36
N ALA A 34 11.22 2.51 -9.29
CA ALA A 34 12.62 2.20 -9.01
C ALA A 34 13.38 3.43 -8.49
N MET A 35 13.13 4.61 -9.09
CA MET A 35 13.69 5.87 -8.60
C MET A 35 13.25 6.14 -7.17
N VAL A 36 11.95 6.00 -6.85
CA VAL A 36 11.42 6.20 -5.48
C VAL A 36 12.05 5.25 -4.47
N ILE A 37 12.24 3.97 -4.83
CA ILE A 37 12.86 2.97 -3.95
C ILE A 37 14.29 3.34 -3.57
N VAL A 38 15.02 4.06 -4.43
CA VAL A 38 16.40 4.49 -4.17
C VAL A 38 16.42 5.89 -3.52
N THR A 39 15.67 6.85 -4.04
CA THR A 39 15.74 8.24 -3.60
C THR A 39 15.16 8.44 -2.20
N VAL A 40 14.05 7.78 -1.85
CA VAL A 40 13.41 7.96 -0.55
C VAL A 40 14.31 7.52 0.61
N PRO A 41 14.91 6.30 0.60
CA PRO A 41 15.84 5.90 1.64
C PRO A 41 17.10 6.78 1.69
N VAL A 42 17.63 7.20 0.54
CA VAL A 42 18.82 8.07 0.49
C VAL A 42 18.52 9.45 1.07
N LEU A 43 17.37 10.05 0.76
CA LEU A 43 16.97 11.35 1.31
C LEU A 43 16.70 11.27 2.82
N ALA A 44 15.99 10.24 3.27
CA ALA A 44 15.77 10.00 4.69
C ALA A 44 17.10 9.77 5.44
N TRP A 45 18.04 9.07 4.81
CA TRP A 45 19.37 8.88 5.35
C TRP A 45 20.16 10.19 5.47
N LEU A 46 20.17 11.01 4.41
CA LEU A 46 20.86 12.30 4.40
C LEU A 46 20.32 13.24 5.47
N THR A 47 19.00 13.28 5.70
CA THR A 47 18.42 14.14 6.74
C THR A 47 18.78 13.69 8.15
N ILE A 48 18.88 12.38 8.41
CA ILE A 48 19.37 11.87 9.70
C ILE A 48 20.84 12.19 9.89
N VAL A 49 21.67 11.91 8.87
CA VAL A 49 23.11 12.14 8.96
C VAL A 49 23.36 13.62 9.22
N LEU A 50 22.79 14.53 8.43
CA LEU A 50 23.08 15.96 8.55
C LEU A 50 22.58 16.58 9.86
N SER A 51 21.60 15.97 10.54
CA SER A 51 21.02 16.48 11.79
C SER A 51 21.66 15.92 13.07
N ILE A 52 22.66 15.04 13.00
CA ILE A 52 23.31 14.50 14.20
C ILE A 52 24.63 15.23 14.47
N ASP A 53 24.59 16.12 15.45
CA ASP A 53 25.77 16.76 16.03
C ASP A 53 26.37 15.93 17.18
N GLU A 54 27.66 16.13 17.46
CA GLU A 54 28.40 15.44 18.53
C GLU A 54 27.78 15.60 19.94
N PRO A 55 27.42 16.82 20.40
CA PRO A 55 26.75 16.99 21.70
C PRO A 55 25.38 16.31 21.76
N PHE A 56 24.65 16.26 20.65
CA PHE A 56 23.37 15.57 20.58
C PHE A 56 23.54 14.05 20.72
N CYS A 57 24.54 13.48 20.05
CA CYS A 57 24.84 12.05 20.12
C CYS A 57 25.19 11.59 21.55
N GLN A 58 25.92 12.41 22.31
CA GLN A 58 26.24 12.13 23.71
C GLN A 58 24.97 12.09 24.59
N ASN A 59 24.06 13.06 24.41
CA ASN A 59 22.76 13.05 25.11
C ASN A 59 21.90 11.83 24.74
N LEU A 60 21.91 11.41 23.48
CA LEU A 60 21.18 10.23 23.02
C LEU A 60 21.72 8.94 23.67
N LEU A 61 23.04 8.82 23.81
CA LEU A 61 23.71 7.70 24.47
C LEU A 61 23.35 7.60 25.95
N VAL A 62 23.33 8.74 26.64
CA VAL A 62 22.92 8.82 28.05
C VAL A 62 21.45 8.42 28.20
N TYR A 63 20.58 8.87 27.28
CA TYR A 63 19.16 8.50 27.24
C TYR A 63 18.93 7.00 27.01
N TYR A 64 19.50 6.42 25.96
CA TYR A 64 19.39 4.97 25.69
C TYR A 64 20.12 4.12 26.73
N GLY A 65 21.14 4.67 27.37
CA GLY A 65 21.83 4.08 28.51
C GLY A 65 21.06 4.18 29.82
N LEU A 66 19.84 4.73 29.83
CA LEU A 66 19.01 4.95 31.02
C LEU A 66 19.74 5.72 32.13
N ASN A 67 20.58 6.69 31.76
CA ASN A 67 21.49 7.42 32.65
C ASN A 67 22.52 6.55 33.40
N LEU A 68 22.67 5.27 33.05
CA LEU A 68 23.65 4.35 33.67
C LEU A 68 25.04 4.42 33.01
N ILE A 69 25.13 5.04 31.84
CA ILE A 69 26.37 5.16 31.07
C ILE A 69 26.89 6.59 31.19
N HIS A 70 28.07 6.74 31.79
CA HIS A 70 28.79 8.01 31.81
C HIS A 70 29.65 8.10 30.53
N VAL A 71 29.23 8.93 29.58
CA VAL A 71 29.98 9.15 28.34
C VAL A 71 31.08 10.15 28.66
N SER A 72 32.35 9.71 28.60
CA SER A 72 33.50 10.59 28.81
C SER A 72 33.58 11.62 27.67
N GLU A 73 33.85 12.89 28.00
CA GLU A 73 34.15 13.93 27.00
C GLU A 73 35.28 13.43 26.06
N GLY A 74 34.98 13.35 24.75
CA GLY A 74 35.92 12.89 23.72
C GLY A 74 35.72 11.45 23.21
N GLN A 75 34.72 10.70 23.68
CA GLN A 75 34.37 9.42 23.04
C GLN A 75 33.77 9.62 21.65
N ASN A 76 34.33 8.94 20.65
CA ASN A 76 33.97 9.09 19.24
C ASN A 76 32.56 8.53 18.97
N CYS A 77 31.56 9.41 19.05
CA CYS A 77 30.14 9.10 18.88
C CYS A 77 29.78 8.69 17.44
N ASN A 78 30.73 8.78 16.51
CA ASN A 78 30.60 8.37 15.13
C ASN A 78 30.20 6.89 14.99
N PHE A 79 30.72 5.99 15.83
CA PHE A 79 30.36 4.56 15.73
C PHE A 79 28.86 4.31 15.93
N MET A 80 28.24 4.96 16.92
CA MET A 80 26.80 4.81 17.19
C MET A 80 25.95 5.48 16.12
N ARG A 81 26.39 6.63 15.59
CA ARG A 81 25.77 7.28 14.43
C ARG A 81 25.76 6.35 13.22
N PHE A 82 26.90 5.71 12.90
CA PHE A 82 26.99 4.72 11.83
C PHE A 82 26.09 3.50 12.10
N LEU A 83 26.06 2.98 13.32
CA LEU A 83 25.23 1.82 13.68
C LEU A 83 23.73 2.11 13.51
N LEU A 84 23.26 3.26 14.01
CA LEU A 84 21.85 3.66 13.92
C LEU A 84 21.40 3.84 12.46
N ILE A 85 22.27 4.45 11.65
CA ILE A 85 22.12 4.58 10.19
C ILE A 85 22.00 3.21 9.52
N PHE A 86 22.90 2.27 9.85
CA PHE A 86 22.95 0.94 9.23
C PHE A 86 21.72 0.11 9.54
N ILE A 87 21.09 0.33 10.69
CA ILE A 87 19.85 -0.35 11.08
C ILE A 87 18.63 0.29 10.43
N GLN A 88 18.56 1.62 10.36
CA GLN A 88 17.38 2.32 9.83
C GLN A 88 17.28 2.24 8.30
N PHE A 89 18.40 2.26 7.58
CA PHE A 89 18.39 2.26 6.12
C PHE A 89 17.68 1.04 5.53
N PRO A 90 17.99 -0.22 5.92
CA PRO A 90 17.27 -1.40 5.44
C PRO A 90 15.78 -1.37 5.74
N VAL A 91 15.38 -0.88 6.92
CA VAL A 91 13.98 -0.82 7.33
C VAL A 91 13.20 0.14 6.43
N ILE A 92 13.73 1.34 6.21
CA ILE A 92 13.12 2.33 5.32
C ILE A 92 13.06 1.80 3.89
N SER A 93 14.16 1.22 3.38
CA SER A 93 14.21 0.64 2.03
C SER A 93 13.20 -0.49 1.84
N MET A 94 13.08 -1.42 2.79
CA MET A 94 12.12 -2.53 2.70
C MET A 94 10.67 -2.02 2.75
N ASN A 95 10.39 -1.02 3.60
CA ASN A 95 9.06 -0.43 3.69
C ASN A 95 8.68 0.28 2.38
N THR A 96 9.58 1.11 1.83
CA THR A 96 9.37 1.79 0.55
C THR A 96 9.21 0.80 -0.61
N ALA A 97 10.06 -0.23 -0.68
CA ALA A 97 9.97 -1.25 -1.72
C ALA A 97 8.64 -2.01 -1.68
N THR A 98 8.16 -2.37 -0.49
CA THR A 98 6.88 -3.05 -0.30
C THR A 98 5.72 -2.16 -0.74
N ALA A 99 5.71 -0.90 -0.31
CA ALA A 99 4.67 0.07 -0.69
C ALA A 99 4.63 0.29 -2.22
N VAL A 100 5.78 0.55 -2.84
CA VAL A 100 5.88 0.80 -4.29
C VAL A 100 5.46 -0.43 -5.08
N LEU A 101 5.96 -1.62 -4.72
CA LEU A 101 5.57 -2.87 -5.38
C LEU A 101 4.06 -3.09 -5.30
N TYR A 102 3.48 -2.92 -4.12
CA TYR A 102 2.05 -3.10 -3.92
C TYR A 102 1.22 -2.11 -4.74
N VAL A 103 1.61 -0.82 -4.77
CA VAL A 103 0.95 0.20 -5.59
C VAL A 103 1.03 -0.13 -7.08
N LEU A 104 2.20 -0.56 -7.58
CA LEU A 104 2.37 -0.95 -8.99
C LEU A 104 1.46 -2.13 -9.35
N LEU A 105 1.39 -3.16 -8.51
CA LEU A 105 0.53 -4.33 -8.74
C LEU A 105 -0.96 -3.99 -8.67
N CYS A 106 -1.36 -3.12 -7.74
CA CYS A 106 -2.73 -2.60 -7.68
C CYS A 106 -3.08 -1.83 -8.96
N CYS A 107 -2.24 -0.89 -9.37
CA CYS A 107 -2.44 -0.09 -10.59
C CYS A 107 -2.52 -0.97 -11.84
N PHE A 108 -1.68 -2.01 -11.92
CA PHE A 108 -1.72 -2.93 -13.03
C PHE A 108 -2.99 -3.78 -13.06
N SER A 109 -3.38 -4.33 -11.91
CA SER A 109 -4.62 -5.12 -11.78
C SER A 109 -5.85 -4.28 -12.14
N ARG A 110 -5.86 -3.01 -11.70
CA ARG A 110 -6.88 -2.02 -12.07
C ARG A 110 -6.95 -1.81 -13.58
N ASN A 111 -5.80 -1.68 -14.26
CA ASN A 111 -5.76 -1.49 -15.70
C ASN A 111 -6.28 -2.73 -16.46
N ILE A 112 -5.94 -3.94 -16.00
CA ILE A 112 -6.52 -5.17 -16.56
C ILE A 112 -8.04 -5.17 -16.42
N LEU A 113 -8.55 -4.85 -15.22
CA LEU A 113 -9.99 -4.77 -14.96
C LEU A 113 -10.67 -3.74 -15.87
N LYS A 114 -10.08 -2.56 -16.05
CA LYS A 114 -10.61 -1.52 -16.96
C LYS A 114 -10.66 -1.97 -18.42
N GLU A 115 -9.61 -2.61 -18.90
CA GLU A 115 -9.56 -3.08 -20.29
C GLU A 115 -10.53 -4.24 -20.50
N TYR A 116 -10.63 -5.15 -19.53
CA TYR A 116 -11.64 -6.20 -19.49
C TYR A 116 -13.06 -5.62 -19.56
N LEU A 117 -13.33 -4.56 -18.80
CA LEU A 117 -14.61 -3.83 -18.81
C LEU A 117 -14.90 -3.19 -20.17
N SER A 118 -13.92 -2.49 -20.76
CA SER A 118 -14.07 -1.84 -22.07
C SER A 118 -14.37 -2.87 -23.17
N ASN A 119 -13.72 -4.03 -23.11
CA ASN A 119 -13.99 -5.12 -24.04
C ASN A 119 -15.39 -5.71 -23.81
N GLY A 120 -15.82 -5.88 -22.55
CA GLY A 120 -17.17 -6.37 -22.23
C GLY A 120 -18.31 -5.50 -22.77
N GLU A 121 -18.16 -4.18 -22.77
CA GLU A 121 -19.18 -3.26 -23.30
C GLU A 121 -19.26 -3.26 -24.84
N LYS A 122 -18.14 -3.51 -25.53
CA LYS A 122 -18.06 -3.50 -26.99
C LYS A 122 -18.59 -4.76 -27.66
N VAL A 123 -18.68 -5.88 -26.94
CA VAL A 123 -19.18 -7.14 -27.52
C VAL A 123 -20.71 -7.10 -27.55
N SER A 124 -21.28 -6.63 -28.65
CA SER A 124 -22.68 -6.91 -29.05
C SER A 124 -22.70 -7.49 -30.46
N PRO A 125 -23.45 -8.58 -30.74
CA PRO A 125 -24.27 -9.39 -29.85
C PRO A 125 -23.47 -10.55 -29.20
N LEU A 126 -23.63 -10.74 -27.89
CA LEU A 126 -22.97 -11.81 -27.12
C LEU A 126 -23.74 -13.13 -27.26
N ASP A 127 -23.15 -14.07 -28.02
CA ASP A 127 -23.50 -15.48 -27.97
C ASP A 127 -23.16 -16.09 -26.58
N CYS A 128 -23.88 -17.13 -26.17
CA CYS A 128 -23.69 -17.88 -24.92
C CYS A 128 -22.21 -18.29 -24.71
N ARG A 129 -21.56 -18.76 -25.78
CA ARG A 129 -20.15 -19.16 -25.79
C ARG A 129 -19.19 -17.99 -25.50
N SER A 130 -19.53 -16.79 -25.97
CA SER A 130 -18.71 -15.59 -25.76
C SER A 130 -18.86 -15.07 -24.33
N PHE A 131 -20.07 -15.15 -23.75
CA PHE A 131 -20.29 -14.85 -22.34
C PHE A 131 -19.59 -15.84 -21.41
N LYS A 132 -19.61 -17.14 -21.73
CA LYS A 132 -18.86 -18.17 -20.98
C LYS A 132 -17.35 -17.88 -20.96
N ARG A 133 -16.77 -17.50 -22.11
CA ARG A 133 -15.35 -17.07 -22.18
C ARG A 133 -15.06 -15.82 -21.36
N TYR A 134 -15.97 -14.84 -21.40
CA TYR A 134 -15.86 -13.62 -20.60
C TYR A 134 -15.83 -13.93 -19.10
N LEU A 135 -16.69 -14.84 -18.63
CA LEU A 135 -16.75 -15.23 -17.23
C LEU A 135 -15.50 -16.01 -16.78
N ILE A 136 -15.02 -16.96 -17.59
CA ILE A 136 -13.77 -17.69 -17.32
C ILE A 136 -12.58 -16.73 -17.19
N PHE A 137 -12.51 -15.72 -18.06
CA PHE A 137 -11.43 -14.73 -18.00
C PHE A 137 -11.47 -13.90 -16.71
N TYR A 138 -12.66 -13.53 -16.24
CA TYR A 138 -12.81 -12.86 -14.95
C TYR A 138 -12.37 -13.73 -13.78
N GLU A 139 -12.61 -15.03 -13.84
CA GLU A 139 -12.15 -15.95 -12.81
C GLU A 139 -10.61 -16.00 -12.73
N GLN A 140 -9.93 -15.93 -13.87
CA GLN A 140 -8.47 -15.79 -13.91
C GLN A 140 -8.00 -14.47 -13.27
N ILE A 141 -8.69 -13.35 -13.53
CA ILE A 141 -8.41 -12.08 -12.85
C ILE A 141 -8.60 -12.24 -11.33
N PHE A 142 -9.69 -12.89 -10.92
CA PHE A 142 -10.00 -13.10 -9.51
C PHE A 142 -8.95 -13.96 -8.81
N GLU A 143 -8.48 -15.04 -9.44
CA GLU A 143 -7.39 -15.88 -8.91
C GLU A 143 -6.10 -15.08 -8.72
N VAL A 144 -5.76 -14.23 -9.68
CA VAL A 144 -4.59 -13.34 -9.59
C VAL A 144 -4.72 -12.36 -8.42
N LEU A 145 -5.89 -11.72 -8.27
CA LEU A 145 -6.17 -10.83 -7.14
C LEU A 145 -6.12 -11.56 -5.79
N SER A 146 -6.65 -12.78 -5.73
CA SER A 146 -6.60 -13.63 -4.54
C SER A 146 -5.16 -14.02 -4.19
N SER A 147 -4.32 -14.32 -5.18
CA SER A 147 -2.90 -14.63 -4.96
C SER A 147 -2.11 -13.39 -4.53
N LEU A 148 -2.48 -12.20 -5.02
CA LEU A 148 -1.89 -10.93 -4.59
C LEU A 148 -2.22 -10.68 -3.12
N GLU A 149 -3.48 -10.81 -2.73
CA GLU A 149 -3.94 -10.66 -1.34
C GLU A 149 -3.22 -11.66 -0.42
N ALA A 150 -3.16 -12.94 -0.79
CA ALA A 150 -2.47 -13.97 0.01
C ALA A 150 -0.97 -13.68 0.20
N SER A 151 -0.31 -13.05 -0.77
CA SER A 151 1.14 -12.80 -0.74
C SER A 151 1.52 -11.49 -0.06
N LEU A 152 0.70 -10.44 -0.21
CA LEU A 152 1.05 -9.07 0.16
C LEU A 152 0.21 -8.47 1.28
N SER A 153 -0.83 -9.16 1.76
CA SER A 153 -1.68 -8.68 2.86
C SER A 153 -0.92 -8.47 4.19
N PHE A 154 0.04 -9.32 4.55
CA PHE A 154 0.87 -9.11 5.75
C PHE A 154 1.90 -8.00 5.57
N PRO A 155 2.74 -8.01 4.52
CA PRO A 155 3.71 -6.95 4.33
C PRO A 155 3.05 -5.57 4.26
N ILE A 156 1.88 -5.46 3.61
CA ILE A 156 1.18 -4.19 3.53
C ILE A 156 0.58 -3.76 4.87
N LEU A 157 0.15 -4.70 5.71
CA LEU A 157 -0.28 -4.39 7.08
C LEU A 157 0.88 -3.74 7.85
N LEU A 158 2.05 -4.36 7.85
CA LEU A 158 3.24 -3.82 8.52
C LEU A 158 3.62 -2.44 7.99
N THR A 159 3.60 -2.27 6.65
CA THR A 159 3.88 -0.98 6.02
C THR A 159 2.89 0.10 6.44
N VAL A 160 1.59 -0.19 6.42
CA VAL A 160 0.56 0.78 6.78
C VAL A 160 0.60 1.12 8.27
N SER A 161 0.76 0.12 9.14
CA SER A 161 0.93 0.33 10.57
C SER A 161 2.17 1.19 10.88
N ASN A 162 3.29 0.91 10.22
CA ASN A 162 4.51 1.69 10.35
C ASN A 162 4.30 3.14 9.90
N ASN A 163 3.64 3.35 8.75
CA ASN A 163 3.31 4.69 8.27
C ASN A 163 2.43 5.45 9.27
N CYS A 164 1.38 4.81 9.82
CA CYS A 164 0.52 5.43 10.83
C CYS A 164 1.30 5.79 12.12
N ALA A 165 2.19 4.91 12.58
CA ALA A 165 3.03 5.16 13.74
C ALA A 165 3.97 6.35 13.52
N PHE A 166 4.60 6.45 12.33
CA PHE A 166 5.44 7.59 11.98
C PHE A 166 4.66 8.89 11.82
N ILE A 167 3.48 8.86 11.22
CA ILE A 167 2.60 10.06 11.13
C ILE A 167 2.28 10.56 12.54
N PHE A 168 1.87 9.66 13.44
CA PHE A 168 1.57 9.99 14.83
C PHE A 168 2.79 10.53 15.58
N TYR A 169 3.92 9.82 15.52
CA TYR A 169 5.17 10.24 16.16
C TYR A 169 5.63 11.61 15.66
N CYS A 170 5.63 11.82 14.35
CA CYS A 170 6.07 13.08 13.77
C CYS A 170 5.11 14.22 14.12
N PHE A 171 3.81 13.97 14.19
CA PHE A 171 2.85 14.99 14.63
C PHE A 171 3.10 15.42 16.08
N MET A 172 3.38 14.46 16.97
CA MET A 172 3.76 14.75 18.36
C MET A 172 5.09 15.49 18.45
N ALA A 173 6.09 15.06 17.66
CA ALA A 173 7.43 15.64 17.66
C ALA A 173 7.48 17.04 17.03
N LEU A 174 6.61 17.37 16.07
CA LEU A 174 6.52 18.72 15.51
C LEU A 174 5.94 19.75 16.48
N ASP A 175 5.31 19.29 17.57
CA ASP A 175 4.80 20.10 18.66
C ASP A 175 4.14 21.42 18.23
N PRO A 176 2.97 21.36 17.59
CA PRO A 176 2.31 22.55 17.06
C PRO A 176 1.91 23.57 18.15
N PHE A 177 2.03 23.23 19.44
CA PHE A 177 1.67 24.08 20.57
C PHE A 177 2.87 24.61 21.35
N GLY A 178 4.11 24.21 21.03
CA GLY A 178 5.31 24.64 21.74
C GLY A 178 5.35 24.20 23.20
N LYS A 179 4.74 23.04 23.53
CA LYS A 179 4.63 22.49 24.89
C LYS A 179 5.23 21.10 25.05
N SER A 180 5.92 20.61 24.04
CA SER A 180 6.44 19.25 23.99
C SER A 180 7.54 19.06 25.04
N PRO A 181 7.47 17.99 25.85
CA PRO A 181 8.56 17.61 26.75
C PRO A 181 9.79 17.06 26.00
N TRP A 182 9.83 17.12 24.67
CA TRP A 182 10.87 16.51 23.84
C TRP A 182 11.83 17.59 23.31
N PRO A 183 12.91 17.94 24.05
CA PRO A 183 13.88 18.97 23.66
C PRO A 183 14.65 18.66 22.36
N LEU A 184 14.44 17.47 21.77
CA LEU A 184 15.10 17.01 20.56
C LEU A 184 14.30 17.36 19.28
N ALA A 185 13.06 17.82 19.42
CA ALA A 185 12.13 18.11 18.32
C ALA A 185 12.64 19.17 17.34
N GLU A 186 13.19 20.28 17.86
CA GLU A 186 13.71 21.38 17.04
C GLU A 186 14.92 20.95 16.21
N HIS A 187 15.79 20.11 16.77
CA HIS A 187 17.03 19.67 16.09
C HIS A 187 16.75 18.74 14.90
N PHE A 188 15.63 18.00 14.93
CA PHE A 188 15.22 17.07 13.88
C PHE A 188 14.06 17.58 13.02
N TYR A 189 13.72 18.86 13.07
CA TYR A 189 12.53 19.40 12.38
C TYR A 189 12.44 18.98 10.90
N ASN A 190 13.55 19.10 10.15
CA ASN A 190 13.60 18.72 8.73
C ASN A 190 13.39 17.22 8.52
N PHE A 191 14.01 16.39 9.35
CA PHE A 191 13.86 14.93 9.32
C PHE A 191 12.43 14.52 9.65
N THR A 192 11.86 15.08 10.72
CA THR A 192 10.49 14.82 11.19
C THR A 192 9.47 15.21 10.12
N THR A 193 9.62 16.40 9.52
CA THR A 193 8.74 16.88 8.46
C THR A 193 8.83 15.99 7.21
N LEU A 194 10.04 15.63 6.78
CA LEU A 194 10.22 14.76 5.62
C LEU A 194 9.63 13.37 5.86
N THR A 195 9.87 12.79 7.04
CA THR A 195 9.36 11.47 7.43
C THR A 195 7.84 11.46 7.53
N PHE A 196 7.24 12.53 8.07
CA PHE A 196 5.79 12.73 8.06
C PHE A 196 5.22 12.71 6.65
N LEU A 197 5.79 13.51 5.74
CA LEU A 197 5.33 13.60 4.35
C LEU A 197 5.46 12.28 3.60
N ILE A 198 6.59 11.58 3.74
CA ILE A 198 6.81 10.27 3.12
C ILE A 198 5.79 9.25 3.63
N SER A 199 5.57 9.20 4.96
CA SER A 199 4.66 8.24 5.58
C SER A 199 3.21 8.51 5.18
N LEU A 200 2.80 9.79 5.16
CA LEU A 200 1.48 10.21 4.72
C LEU A 200 1.25 9.88 3.24
N LEU A 201 2.21 10.23 2.38
CA LEU A 201 2.11 9.96 0.95
C LEU A 201 2.05 8.44 0.67
N SER A 202 2.90 7.66 1.35
CA SER A 202 2.91 6.20 1.26
C SER A 202 1.56 5.61 1.68
N PHE A 203 1.01 6.03 2.82
CA PHE A 203 -0.30 5.61 3.30
C PHE A 203 -1.42 5.92 2.29
N LEU A 204 -1.44 7.15 1.75
CA LEU A 204 -2.43 7.59 0.77
C LEU A 204 -2.31 6.80 -0.53
N CYS A 205 -1.10 6.64 -1.08
CA CYS A 205 -0.87 5.91 -2.32
C CYS A 205 -1.30 4.45 -2.21
N VAL A 206 -0.92 3.76 -1.13
CA VAL A 206 -1.32 2.37 -0.88
C VAL A 206 -2.85 2.25 -0.78
N THR A 207 -3.48 3.11 0.03
CA THR A 207 -4.93 3.05 0.28
C THR A 207 -5.74 3.37 -0.98
N LEU A 208 -5.34 4.40 -1.72
CA LEU A 208 -6.01 4.80 -2.96
C LEU A 208 -5.84 3.77 -4.08
N ALA A 209 -4.63 3.23 -4.25
CA ALA A 209 -4.38 2.21 -5.25
C ALA A 209 -5.20 0.95 -4.97
N ALA A 210 -5.19 0.44 -3.74
CA ALA A 210 -5.98 -0.73 -3.37
C ALA A 210 -7.49 -0.48 -3.46
N SER A 211 -7.98 0.67 -2.98
CA SER A 211 -9.40 1.03 -3.10
C SER A 211 -9.83 1.12 -4.56
N SER A 212 -8.96 1.58 -5.47
CA SER A 212 -9.30 1.67 -6.89
C SER A 212 -9.53 0.30 -7.52
N VAL A 213 -8.78 -0.74 -7.12
CA VAL A 213 -9.01 -2.12 -7.57
C VAL A 213 -10.37 -2.63 -7.08
N GLY A 214 -10.71 -2.33 -5.82
CA GLY A 214 -12.03 -2.66 -5.26
C GLY A 214 -13.18 -1.99 -6.01
N ASP A 215 -13.03 -0.72 -6.36
CA ASP A 215 -14.02 0.03 -7.15
C ASP A 215 -14.20 -0.57 -8.56
N GLU A 216 -13.10 -0.87 -9.27
CA GLU A 216 -13.19 -1.49 -10.60
C GLU A 216 -13.79 -2.90 -10.54
N THR A 217 -13.52 -3.67 -9.48
CA THR A 217 -14.10 -5.00 -9.33
C THR A 217 -15.61 -4.94 -9.06
N LYS A 218 -16.07 -3.95 -8.30
CA LYS A 218 -17.52 -3.67 -8.14
C LYS A 218 -18.15 -3.30 -9.47
N ASN A 219 -17.49 -2.47 -10.27
CA ASN A 219 -17.97 -2.08 -11.60
C ASN A 219 -18.03 -3.29 -12.56
N ALA A 220 -16.99 -4.14 -12.55
CA ALA A 220 -16.95 -5.39 -13.32
C ALA A 220 -18.12 -6.31 -13.02
N LYS A 221 -18.48 -6.44 -11.74
CA LYS A 221 -19.65 -7.22 -11.33
C LYS A 221 -20.96 -6.62 -11.85
N GLN A 222 -21.15 -5.31 -11.74
CA GLN A 222 -22.35 -4.64 -12.25
C GLN A 222 -22.51 -4.81 -13.77
N ILE A 223 -21.40 -4.73 -14.51
CA ILE A 223 -21.41 -4.95 -15.96
C ILE A 223 -21.68 -6.41 -16.29
N GLN A 224 -21.10 -7.36 -15.56
CA GLN A 224 -21.43 -8.79 -15.70
C GLN A 224 -22.92 -9.07 -15.47
N GLU A 225 -23.53 -8.50 -14.43
CA GLU A 225 -24.97 -8.64 -14.15
C GLU A 225 -25.83 -8.07 -15.29
N LYS A 226 -25.47 -6.92 -15.85
CA LYS A 226 -26.16 -6.33 -17.01
C LYS A 226 -26.02 -7.18 -18.27
N LEU A 227 -24.81 -7.69 -18.54
CA LEU A 227 -24.55 -8.55 -19.70
C LEU A 227 -25.31 -9.87 -19.58
N LEU A 228 -25.36 -10.46 -18.39
CA LEU A 228 -26.15 -11.66 -18.11
C LEU A 228 -27.62 -11.43 -18.44
N GLN A 229 -28.23 -10.34 -17.97
CA GLN A 229 -29.63 -10.04 -18.24
C GLN A 229 -29.92 -9.96 -19.75
N ARG A 230 -29.02 -9.34 -20.52
CA ARG A 230 -29.13 -9.24 -21.99
C ARG A 230 -29.01 -10.60 -22.69
N VAL A 231 -28.07 -11.44 -22.25
CA VAL A 231 -27.88 -12.79 -22.82
C VAL A 231 -29.09 -13.66 -22.48
N LEU A 232 -29.58 -13.65 -21.24
CA LEU A 232 -30.77 -14.39 -20.83
C LEU A 232 -32.03 -13.97 -21.60
N ALA A 233 -32.14 -12.68 -21.96
CA ALA A 233 -33.27 -12.16 -22.75
C ALA A 233 -33.22 -12.60 -24.22
N SER A 234 -32.04 -12.95 -24.75
CA SER A 234 -31.83 -13.31 -26.16
C SER A 234 -31.62 -14.80 -26.42
N THR A 235 -31.44 -15.62 -25.38
CA THR A 235 -31.05 -17.04 -25.48
C THR A 235 -32.25 -17.99 -25.36
N ARG A 236 -32.21 -19.12 -26.08
CA ARG A 236 -33.24 -20.20 -26.00
C ARG A 236 -33.20 -20.92 -24.64
N LYS A 237 -34.34 -21.49 -24.21
CA LYS A 237 -34.52 -22.11 -22.88
C LYS A 237 -33.40 -23.06 -22.38
N PRO A 238 -32.90 -24.05 -23.15
CA PRO A 238 -31.91 -24.99 -22.62
C PRO A 238 -30.56 -24.33 -22.29
N ASP A 239 -30.09 -23.43 -23.17
CA ASP A 239 -28.84 -22.67 -22.93
C ASP A 239 -28.99 -21.66 -21.79
N ARG A 240 -30.22 -21.19 -21.54
CA ARG A 240 -30.55 -20.25 -20.46
C ARG A 240 -30.36 -20.85 -19.08
N ASP A 241 -30.76 -22.11 -18.90
CA ASP A 241 -30.65 -22.82 -17.62
C ASP A 241 -29.17 -23.14 -17.30
N GLU A 242 -28.37 -23.58 -18.29
CA GLU A 242 -26.92 -23.75 -18.12
C GLU A 242 -26.24 -22.42 -17.75
N LEU A 243 -26.61 -21.32 -18.39
CA LEU A 243 -26.04 -20.00 -18.11
C LEU A 243 -26.40 -19.47 -16.70
N MET A 244 -27.65 -19.69 -16.26
CA MET A 244 -28.08 -19.31 -14.91
C MET A 244 -27.35 -20.14 -13.85
N VAL A 245 -27.22 -21.45 -14.06
CA VAL A 245 -26.43 -22.30 -13.15
C VAL A 245 -25.00 -21.79 -13.09
N LEU A 246 -24.36 -21.55 -14.24
CA LEU A 246 -22.97 -21.09 -14.29
C LEU A 246 -22.80 -19.73 -13.58
N PHE A 247 -23.73 -18.79 -13.75
CA PHE A 247 -23.68 -17.51 -13.05
C PHE A 247 -23.92 -17.63 -11.54
N VAL A 248 -24.87 -18.48 -11.11
CA VAL A 248 -25.13 -18.72 -9.69
C VAL A 248 -23.93 -19.39 -9.02
N THR A 249 -23.31 -20.37 -9.68
CA THR A 249 -22.09 -21.03 -9.20
C THR A 249 -20.90 -20.07 -9.12
N HIS A 250 -20.83 -19.06 -9.99
CA HIS A 250 -19.73 -18.10 -10.04
C HIS A 250 -20.07 -16.74 -9.39
N LYS A 251 -21.15 -16.64 -8.60
CA LYS A 251 -21.55 -15.40 -7.92
C LYS A 251 -20.59 -15.06 -6.77
N ARG A 252 -19.36 -14.64 -7.11
CA ARG A 252 -18.39 -14.19 -6.13
C ARG A 252 -18.70 -12.75 -5.68
N PRO A 253 -18.43 -12.38 -4.41
CA PRO A 253 -18.50 -11.00 -3.98
C PRO A 253 -17.46 -10.16 -4.74
N ALA A 254 -17.68 -8.85 -4.82
CA ALA A 254 -16.68 -7.95 -5.39
C ALA A 254 -15.40 -8.07 -4.55
N PHE A 255 -14.26 -8.20 -5.22
CA PHE A 255 -12.99 -8.39 -4.54
C PHE A 255 -12.59 -7.08 -3.83
N THR A 256 -12.27 -7.17 -2.55
CA THR A 256 -11.76 -6.07 -1.74
C THR A 256 -10.42 -6.49 -1.16
N LEU A 257 -9.38 -5.71 -1.45
CA LEU A 257 -8.06 -5.92 -0.87
C LEU A 257 -8.09 -5.55 0.62
N THR A 258 -7.37 -6.33 1.42
CA THR A 258 -7.32 -6.13 2.88
C THR A 258 -5.89 -6.09 3.40
N ALA A 259 -5.73 -5.51 4.58
CA ALA A 259 -4.49 -5.63 5.35
C ALA A 259 -4.61 -6.81 6.30
N TRP A 260 -4.33 -8.02 5.80
CA TRP A 260 -4.39 -9.29 6.54
C TRP A 260 -5.73 -9.52 7.25
N GLY A 261 -6.84 -9.09 6.64
CA GLY A 261 -8.18 -9.20 7.23
C GLY A 261 -8.50 -8.23 8.37
N PHE A 262 -7.57 -7.38 8.82
CA PHE A 262 -7.84 -6.39 9.87
C PHE A 262 -8.73 -5.24 9.38
N PHE A 263 -8.45 -4.74 8.19
CA PHE A 263 -9.25 -3.68 7.57
C PHE A 263 -9.23 -3.79 6.05
N THR A 264 -10.32 -3.33 5.43
CA THR A 264 -10.48 -3.27 3.98
C THR A 264 -10.00 -1.92 3.46
N PHE A 265 -9.23 -1.91 2.38
CA PHE A 265 -8.81 -0.68 1.75
C PHE A 265 -9.98 -0.03 1.01
N THR A 266 -10.49 1.07 1.56
CA THR A 266 -11.52 1.90 0.93
C THR A 266 -11.12 3.37 1.02
N LYS A 267 -11.57 4.21 0.09
CA LYS A 267 -11.42 5.68 0.18
C LYS A 267 -11.95 6.23 1.51
N GLY A 268 -13.01 5.61 2.04
CA GLY A 268 -13.60 5.95 3.33
C GLY A 268 -12.71 5.67 4.53
N LEU A 269 -11.63 4.90 4.42
CA LEU A 269 -10.68 4.62 5.50
C LEU A 269 -9.74 5.81 5.78
N ILE A 270 -9.49 6.65 4.78
CA ILE A 270 -8.47 7.72 4.85
C ILE A 270 -8.83 8.76 5.91
N LEU A 271 -10.08 9.27 5.86
CA LEU A 271 -10.52 10.33 6.75
C LEU A 271 -10.61 9.88 8.23
N PRO A 272 -11.17 8.69 8.55
CA PRO A 272 -11.11 8.14 9.90
C PRO A 272 -9.68 7.92 10.40
N ALA A 273 -8.77 7.37 9.58
CA ALA A 273 -7.40 7.11 10.01
C ALA A 273 -6.66 8.41 10.37
N ILE A 274 -6.70 9.41 9.48
CA ILE A 274 -6.07 10.72 9.72
C ILE A 274 -6.77 11.44 10.88
N GLY A 275 -8.10 11.39 10.92
CA GLY A 275 -8.90 11.97 12.00
C GLY A 275 -8.53 11.40 13.36
N SER A 276 -8.47 10.07 13.49
CA SER A 276 -8.07 9.40 14.73
C SER A 276 -6.65 9.77 15.16
N ILE A 277 -5.67 9.76 14.23
CA ILE A 277 -4.29 10.16 14.54
C ILE A 277 -4.26 11.59 15.07
N SER A 278 -4.90 12.53 14.37
CA SER A 278 -4.97 13.93 14.79
C SER A 278 -5.68 14.09 16.14
N THR A 279 -6.82 13.43 16.35
CA THR A 279 -7.56 13.49 17.62
C THR A 279 -6.71 12.98 18.77
N PHE A 280 -6.12 11.79 18.67
CA PHE A 280 -5.30 11.24 19.75
C PHE A 280 -4.06 12.09 20.01
N SER A 281 -3.41 12.60 18.97
CA SER A 281 -2.24 13.45 19.13
C SER A 281 -2.59 14.76 19.86
N LEU A 282 -3.68 15.41 19.46
CA LEU A 282 -4.17 16.62 20.14
C LEU A 282 -4.57 16.34 21.59
N LEU A 283 -5.21 15.21 21.86
CA LEU A 283 -5.66 14.84 23.20
C LEU A 283 -4.47 14.62 24.15
N ILE A 284 -3.41 13.96 23.66
CA ILE A 284 -2.17 13.77 24.43
C ILE A 284 -1.48 15.11 24.68
N LEU A 285 -1.31 15.95 23.66
CA LEU A 285 -0.71 17.28 23.83
C LEU A 285 -1.51 18.16 24.80
N GLN A 286 -2.83 18.02 24.86
CA GLN A 286 -3.67 18.72 25.82
C GLN A 286 -3.50 18.21 27.25
N ILE A 287 -3.38 16.89 27.46
CA ILE A 287 -3.15 16.29 28.77
C ILE A 287 -1.77 16.69 29.32
N ASP A 288 -0.73 16.62 28.48
CA ASP A 288 0.65 16.95 28.86
C ASP A 288 0.85 18.45 29.15
N SER A 289 -0.07 19.30 28.69
CA SER A 289 -0.01 20.75 28.90
C SER A 289 -0.55 21.25 30.24
N LYS A 290 -0.95 20.34 31.13
CA LYS A 290 -1.41 20.62 32.50
C LYS A 290 -0.40 20.14 33.53
#